data_AF-A0A2D6D7I3-F1
#
_entry.id   AF-A0A2D6D7I3-F1
#
_cell.length_a   1.000
_cell.length_b   1.000
_cell.length_c   1.000
_cell.angle_alpha   90.00
_cell.angle_beta   90.00
_cell.angle_gamma   90.00
#
_symmetry.space_group_name_H-M   'P 1'
#
loop_
_entity.id
_entity.type
_entity.pdbx_description
1 polymer ?
#
loop_
_entity_poly.entity_id
_entity_poly.type
_entity_poly.pdbx_seq_one_letter_code
_entity_poly.pdbx_strand_id
1 'polypeptide(L)'
;MNKKGFTLIELLVVIAIIGLLASIVMVSVGSLREKGRIAGGQKLDTQLKRTLNAVASWGFGEGSGAVVGDGSGNGNDVNFVGSPTWECSSGDTLSGEGCSLGSFDEVRVYDQSLSLSEVQQLYAEGLERHRNVALVE
;
A
#
# COMPACT_ATOMS: atom_id res chain seq x y z
N MET A 1 -5.25 38.69 54.31
CA MET A 1 -4.85 37.75 53.24
C MET A 1 -4.86 38.50 51.91
N ASN A 2 -3.69 38.84 51.37
CA ASN A 2 -3.58 39.57 50.10
C ASN A 2 -3.79 38.60 48.94
N LYS A 3 -5.02 38.54 48.41
CA LYS A 3 -5.28 37.85 47.14
C LYS A 3 -4.71 38.73 46.03
N LYS A 4 -3.55 38.37 45.48
CA LYS A 4 -3.03 38.99 44.25
C LYS A 4 -3.99 38.63 43.11
N GLY A 5 -4.61 39.63 42.51
CA GLY A 5 -5.45 39.48 41.32
C GLY A 5 -4.58 39.41 40.06
N PHE A 6 -5.03 38.68 39.06
CA PHE A 6 -4.42 38.66 37.72
C PHE A 6 -4.69 39.98 37.01
N THR A 7 -3.69 40.52 36.31
CA THR A 7 -3.87 41.71 35.48
C THR A 7 -4.41 41.32 34.10
N LEU A 8 -5.19 42.22 33.47
CA LEU A 8 -5.71 42.00 32.12
C LEU A 8 -4.59 41.85 31.07
N ILE A 9 -3.47 42.56 31.27
CA ILE A 9 -2.34 42.50 30.36
C ILE A 9 -1.62 41.14 30.43
N GLU A 10 -1.50 40.54 31.61
CA GLU A 10 -0.95 39.19 31.75
C GLU A 10 -1.80 38.17 31.00
N LEU A 11 -3.14 38.25 31.13
CA LEU A 11 -4.04 37.37 30.40
C LEU A 11 -3.93 37.55 28.89
N LEU A 12 -3.84 38.81 28.43
CA LEU A 12 -3.78 39.16 27.01
C LEU A 12 -2.49 38.64 26.35
N VAL A 13 -1.35 38.78 27.02
CA VAL A 13 -0.07 38.27 26.51
C VAL A 13 -0.09 36.74 26.39
N VAL A 14 -0.72 36.04 27.34
CA VAL A 14 -0.80 34.57 27.34
C VAL A 14 -1.58 34.06 26.12
N ILE A 15 -2.77 34.60 25.87
CA ILE A 15 -3.57 34.16 24.71
C ILE A 15 -2.88 34.51 23.38
N ALA A 16 -2.15 35.62 23.33
CA ALA A 16 -1.38 36.02 22.15
C ALA A 16 -0.25 35.02 21.85
N ILE A 17 0.51 34.61 22.88
CA ILE A 17 1.59 33.63 22.72
C ILE A 17 1.04 32.25 22.36
N ILE A 18 -0.04 31.79 23.02
CA ILE A 18 -0.67 30.49 22.71
C ILE A 18 -1.19 30.48 21.26
N GLY A 19 -1.85 31.55 20.80
CA GLY A 19 -2.35 31.65 19.42
C GLY A 19 -1.24 31.62 18.38
N LEU A 20 -0.11 32.29 18.65
CA LEU A 20 1.06 32.29 17.77
C LEU A 20 1.73 30.91 17.72
N LEU A 21 1.90 30.23 18.86
CA LEU A 21 2.46 28.88 18.88
C LEU A 21 1.54 27.85 18.22
N ALA A 22 0.22 27.99 18.41
CA ALA A 22 -0.77 27.07 17.85
C ALA A 22 -0.81 27.11 16.30
N SER A 23 -0.64 28.28 15.68
CA SER A 23 -0.66 28.39 14.22
C SER A 23 0.52 27.66 13.56
N ILE A 24 1.71 27.74 14.15
CA ILE A 24 2.92 27.05 13.68
C ILE A 24 2.74 25.54 13.77
N VAL A 25 2.17 25.05 14.88
CA VAL A 25 1.95 23.61 15.10
C VAL A 25 0.88 23.03 14.17
N MET A 26 -0.16 23.79 13.82
CA MET A 26 -1.24 23.30 12.96
C MET A 26 -0.72 22.83 11.58
N VAL A 27 0.26 23.53 11.02
CA VAL A 27 0.87 23.21 9.72
C VAL A 27 1.61 21.87 9.75
N SER A 28 2.26 21.53 10.87
CA SER A 28 3.03 20.28 10.99
C SER A 28 2.17 19.06 11.35
N VAL A 29 1.04 19.24 12.03
CA VAL A 29 0.17 18.12 12.45
C VAL A 29 -0.67 17.55 11.30
N GLY A 30 -0.90 18.29 10.22
CA GLY A 30 -1.66 17.83 9.06
C GLY A 30 -1.09 16.55 8.43
N SER A 31 0.20 16.54 8.12
CA SER A 31 0.89 15.37 7.54
C SER A 31 1.02 14.21 8.53
N LEU A 32 1.12 14.49 9.84
CA LEU A 32 1.18 13.48 10.89
C LEU A 32 -0.16 12.75 11.07
N ARG A 33 -1.29 13.45 10.97
CA ARG A 33 -2.63 12.84 11.02
C ARG A 33 -2.85 11.89 9.85
N GLU A 34 -2.43 12.30 8.66
CA GLU A 34 -2.55 11.46 7.47
C GLU A 34 -1.70 10.20 7.57
N LYS A 35 -0.43 10.33 8.00
CA LYS A 35 0.43 9.17 8.31
C LYS A 35 -0.19 8.27 9.37
N GLY A 36 -0.81 8.84 10.40
CA GLY A 36 -1.50 8.08 11.45
C GLY A 36 -2.71 7.29 10.92
N ARG A 37 -3.49 7.87 10.00
CA ARG A 37 -4.62 7.20 9.35
C ARG A 37 -4.18 6.02 8.50
N ILE A 38 -3.12 6.18 7.72
CA ILE A 38 -2.55 5.12 6.88
C ILE A 38 -2.00 3.98 7.74
N ALA A 39 -1.24 4.31 8.79
CA ALA A 39 -0.74 3.32 9.74
C ALA A 39 -1.89 2.57 10.45
N GLY A 40 -3.01 3.25 10.72
CA GLY A 40 -4.23 2.62 11.22
C GLY A 40 -4.81 1.59 10.24
N GLY A 41 -4.89 1.95 8.96
CA GLY A 41 -5.32 1.03 7.89
C GLY A 41 -4.43 -0.20 7.76
N GLN A 42 -3.10 -0.03 7.81
CA GLN A 42 -2.14 -1.15 7.75
C GLN A 42 -2.28 -2.11 8.94
N LYS A 43 -2.57 -1.58 10.14
CA LYS A 43 -2.83 -2.42 11.32
C LYS A 43 -4.11 -3.23 11.16
N LEU A 44 -5.16 -2.63 10.59
CA LEU A 44 -6.41 -3.34 10.31
C LEU A 44 -6.19 -4.46 9.29
N ASP A 45 -5.47 -4.20 8.21
CA ASP A 45 -5.11 -5.21 7.20
C ASP A 45 -4.38 -6.40 7.85
N THR A 46 -3.38 -6.12 8.69
CA THR A 46 -2.63 -7.16 9.41
C THR A 46 -3.53 -7.96 10.36
N GLN A 47 -4.48 -7.31 11.04
CA GLN A 47 -5.44 -7.98 11.92
C GLN A 47 -6.42 -8.86 11.12
N LEU A 48 -6.88 -8.38 9.98
CA LEU A 48 -7.81 -9.11 9.12
C LEU A 48 -7.16 -10.36 8.56
N LYS A 49 -5.93 -10.24 8.03
CA LYS A 49 -5.13 -11.37 7.51
C LYS A 49 -4.96 -12.48 8.54
N ARG A 50 -4.67 -12.11 9.79
CA ARG A 50 -4.53 -13.07 10.91
C ARG A 50 -5.86 -13.71 11.31
N THR A 51 -6.93 -12.93 11.38
CA THR A 51 -8.25 -13.42 11.83
C THR A 51 -8.89 -14.33 10.78
N LEU A 52 -8.71 -14.02 9.49
CA LEU A 52 -9.26 -14.81 8.40
C LEU A 52 -8.39 -16.02 8.01
N ASN A 53 -7.26 -16.23 8.69
CA ASN A 53 -6.29 -17.26 8.33
C ASN A 53 -5.94 -17.22 6.83
N ALA A 54 -5.53 -16.04 6.36
CA ALA A 54 -5.18 -15.84 4.96
C ALA A 54 -4.08 -16.85 4.57
N VAL A 55 -4.33 -17.63 3.52
CA VAL A 55 -3.39 -18.65 3.04
C VAL A 55 -2.11 -18.00 2.50
N ALA A 56 -2.25 -16.90 1.76
CA ALA A 56 -1.13 -16.11 1.26
C ALA A 56 -1.54 -14.65 1.06
N SER A 57 -0.58 -13.73 1.10
CA SER A 57 -0.79 -12.35 0.68
C SER A 57 0.44 -11.81 -0.04
N TRP A 58 0.27 -11.36 -1.28
CA TRP A 58 1.37 -10.87 -2.11
C TRP A 58 1.18 -9.39 -2.42
N GLY A 59 2.23 -8.61 -2.19
CA GLY A 59 2.21 -7.15 -2.36
C GLY A 59 2.61 -6.68 -3.76
N PHE A 60 3.35 -7.51 -4.51
CA PHE A 60 3.88 -7.19 -5.84
C PHE A 60 4.63 -5.84 -5.87
N GLY A 61 5.50 -5.60 -4.89
CA GLY A 61 6.25 -4.35 -4.72
C GLY A 61 7.77 -4.52 -4.70
N GLU A 62 8.27 -5.67 -5.14
CA GLU A 62 9.69 -6.06 -5.04
C GLU A 62 10.58 -5.30 -6.03
N GLY A 63 10.02 -4.85 -7.15
CA GLY A 63 10.70 -4.02 -8.15
C GLY A 63 11.76 -4.75 -9.00
N SER A 64 12.07 -6.01 -8.69
CA SER A 64 12.96 -6.86 -9.48
C SER A 64 12.82 -8.33 -9.08
N GLY A 65 13.35 -9.23 -9.91
CA GLY A 65 13.36 -10.67 -9.65
C GLY A 65 12.05 -11.37 -10.03
N ALA A 66 12.05 -12.69 -9.88
CA ALA A 66 10.93 -13.56 -10.24
C ALA A 66 10.16 -14.09 -9.02
N VAL A 67 10.59 -13.74 -7.81
CA VAL A 67 9.97 -14.23 -6.56
C VAL A 67 9.28 -13.09 -5.84
N VAL A 68 8.01 -13.30 -5.49
CA VAL A 68 7.20 -12.38 -4.68
C VAL A 68 6.97 -13.02 -3.33
N GLY A 69 7.41 -12.33 -2.29
CA GLY A 69 7.35 -12.86 -0.93
C GLY A 69 5.92 -12.90 -0.39
N ASP A 70 5.59 -13.95 0.33
CA ASP A 70 4.32 -14.06 1.05
C ASP A 70 4.34 -13.24 2.35
N GLY A 71 3.56 -12.16 2.36
CA GLY A 71 3.32 -11.32 3.54
C GLY A 71 2.40 -11.93 4.59
N SER A 72 1.79 -13.11 4.36
CA SER A 72 0.94 -13.77 5.34
C SER A 72 1.74 -14.49 6.44
N GLY A 73 2.99 -14.85 6.14
CA GLY A 73 3.88 -15.60 7.03
C GLY A 73 3.78 -17.12 6.91
N ASN A 74 3.07 -17.63 5.90
CA ASN A 74 2.90 -19.07 5.66
C ASN A 74 3.94 -19.66 4.70
N GLY A 75 4.81 -18.82 4.11
CA GLY A 75 5.89 -19.26 3.21
C GLY A 75 5.39 -19.65 1.82
N ASN A 76 4.21 -19.14 1.43
CA ASN A 76 3.62 -19.40 0.11
C ASN A 76 4.12 -18.36 -0.91
N ASP A 77 5.44 -18.29 -1.11
CA ASP A 77 6.03 -17.34 -2.07
C ASP A 77 5.62 -17.67 -3.51
N VAL A 78 5.37 -16.64 -4.32
CA VAL A 78 5.07 -16.81 -5.75
C VAL A 78 6.36 -16.78 -6.54
N ASN A 79 6.57 -17.78 -7.39
CA ASN A 79 7.64 -17.77 -8.37
C ASN A 79 7.04 -17.61 -9.78
N PHE A 80 7.43 -16.54 -10.47
CA PHE A 80 6.99 -16.29 -11.83
C PHE A 80 7.66 -17.25 -12.82
N VAL A 81 6.85 -17.74 -13.75
CA VAL A 81 7.36 -18.45 -14.92
C VAL A 81 7.82 -17.41 -15.94
N GLY A 82 9.13 -17.17 -16.00
CA GLY A 82 9.75 -16.17 -16.88
C GLY A 82 10.23 -14.93 -16.13
N SER A 83 10.44 -13.83 -16.87
CA SER A 83 10.89 -12.55 -16.32
C SER A 83 9.71 -11.58 -16.22
N PRO A 84 9.20 -11.29 -15.03
CA PRO A 84 8.16 -10.26 -14.87
C PRO A 84 8.70 -8.87 -15.20
N THR A 85 7.85 -8.03 -15.77
CA THR A 85 8.14 -6.60 -15.94
C THR A 85 7.69 -5.87 -14.69
N TRP A 86 8.62 -5.18 -14.03
CA TRP A 86 8.32 -4.34 -12.87
C TRP A 86 8.20 -2.88 -13.32
N GLU A 87 7.13 -2.23 -12.89
CA GLU A 87 6.90 -0.81 -13.10
C GLU A 87 7.11 -0.09 -11.76
N CYS A 88 8.24 0.60 -11.65
CA CYS A 88 8.56 1.38 -10.46
C CYS A 88 8.43 2.88 -10.78
N SER A 89 7.56 3.56 -10.05
CA SER A 89 7.24 4.97 -10.25
C SER A 89 7.40 5.73 -8.94
N SER A 90 8.01 6.91 -9.04
CA SER A 90 8.16 7.81 -7.91
C SER A 90 6.95 8.71 -7.66
N GLY A 91 5.89 8.59 -8.47
CA GLY A 91 4.68 9.41 -8.37
C GLY A 91 3.50 8.78 -7.63
N ASP A 92 3.43 7.46 -7.55
CA ASP A 92 2.17 6.76 -7.25
C ASP A 92 2.02 6.33 -5.79
N THR A 93 3.05 6.57 -4.97
CA THR A 93 3.03 6.28 -3.54
C THR A 93 3.45 7.49 -2.72
N LEU A 94 2.97 7.56 -1.48
CA LEU A 94 3.34 8.62 -0.52
C LEU A 94 4.83 8.61 -0.14
N SER A 95 5.53 7.50 -0.39
CA SER A 95 6.98 7.37 -0.24
C SER A 95 7.76 7.68 -1.51
N GLY A 96 7.10 7.78 -2.67
CA GLY A 96 7.75 8.02 -3.96
C GLY A 96 8.65 6.89 -4.45
N GLU A 97 8.40 5.66 -4.01
CA GLU A 97 9.19 4.46 -4.34
C GLU A 97 8.27 3.25 -4.55
N GLY A 98 7.14 3.45 -5.23
CA GLY A 98 6.17 2.38 -5.45
C GLY A 98 6.59 1.53 -6.65
N CYS A 99 6.67 0.22 -6.45
CA CYS A 99 6.76 -0.73 -7.56
C CYS A 99 5.47 -1.54 -7.66
N SER A 100 5.10 -1.89 -8.89
CA SER A 100 4.03 -2.83 -9.23
C SER A 100 4.49 -3.72 -10.38
N LEU A 101 3.70 -4.74 -10.72
CA LEU A 101 3.90 -5.49 -11.96
C LEU A 101 3.26 -4.74 -13.13
N GLY A 102 4.00 -4.65 -14.24
CA GLY A 102 3.58 -3.98 -15.47
C GLY A 102 2.64 -4.85 -16.28
N SER A 103 1.34 -4.57 -16.16
CA SER A 103 0.19 -5.26 -16.75
C SER A 103 -0.01 -6.73 -16.35
N PHE A 104 -1.22 -7.04 -15.87
CA PHE A 104 -1.73 -8.41 -15.75
C PHE A 104 -2.83 -8.61 -16.77
N ASP A 105 -2.89 -9.80 -17.37
CA ASP A 105 -4.05 -10.21 -18.17
C ASP A 105 -5.03 -11.01 -17.29
N GLU A 106 -4.68 -12.25 -16.93
CA GLU A 106 -5.50 -13.13 -16.09
C GLU A 106 -4.68 -13.81 -14.99
N VAL A 107 -5.22 -13.89 -13.77
CA VAL A 107 -4.63 -14.63 -12.65
C VAL A 107 -5.46 -15.89 -12.40
N ARG A 108 -4.84 -17.06 -12.52
CA ARG A 108 -5.46 -18.34 -12.17
C ARG A 108 -4.62 -19.05 -11.10
N VAL A 109 -5.31 -19.57 -10.09
CA VAL A 109 -4.71 -20.38 -9.01
C VAL A 109 -5.12 -21.82 -9.23
N TYR A 110 -4.14 -22.72 -9.30
CA TYR A 110 -4.34 -24.15 -9.48
C TYR A 110 -3.92 -24.88 -8.21
N ASP A 111 -4.56 -26.03 -7.96
CA ASP A 111 -4.22 -26.95 -6.86
C ASP A 111 -3.04 -27.87 -7.19
N GLN A 112 -2.42 -27.70 -8.36
CA GLN A 112 -1.27 -28.46 -8.86
C GLN A 112 -0.21 -27.56 -9.48
N SER A 113 1.04 -28.04 -9.52
CA SER A 113 2.11 -27.39 -10.27
C SER A 113 1.94 -27.66 -11.77
N LEU A 114 1.76 -26.60 -12.56
CA LEU A 114 1.70 -26.70 -14.01
C LEU A 114 3.11 -26.72 -14.61
N SER A 115 3.32 -27.56 -15.62
CA SER A 115 4.52 -27.52 -16.46
C SER A 115 4.50 -26.31 -17.40
N LEU A 116 5.67 -25.93 -17.93
CA LEU A 116 5.81 -24.80 -18.85
C LEU A 116 4.91 -24.95 -20.10
N SER A 117 4.79 -26.17 -20.64
CA SER A 117 3.94 -26.44 -21.81
C SER A 117 2.46 -26.29 -21.51
N GLU A 118 2.01 -26.70 -20.32
CA GLU A 118 0.61 -26.53 -19.89
C GLU A 118 0.29 -25.05 -19.68
N VAL A 119 1.19 -24.30 -19.04
CA VAL A 119 1.07 -22.85 -18.90
C VAL A 119 0.98 -22.17 -20.27
N GLN A 120 1.84 -22.54 -21.22
CA GLN A 120 1.81 -21.99 -22.58
C GLN A 120 0.53 -22.35 -23.33
N GLN A 121 -0.01 -23.56 -23.14
CA GLN A 121 -1.27 -23.97 -23.73
C GLN A 121 -2.45 -23.15 -23.18
N LEU A 122 -2.47 -22.90 -21.88
CA LEU A 122 -3.48 -22.05 -21.23
C LEU A 122 -3.41 -20.60 -21.73
N TYR A 123 -2.20 -20.06 -21.94
CA TYR A 123 -2.02 -18.75 -22.55
C TYR A 123 -2.54 -18.71 -23.99
N ALA A 124 -2.26 -19.74 -24.80
CA ALA A 124 -2.76 -19.81 -26.16
C ALA A 124 -4.31 -19.88 -26.21
N GLU A 125 -4.93 -20.60 -25.26
CA GLU A 125 -6.38 -20.63 -25.11
C GLU A 125 -6.94 -19.27 -24.66
N GLY A 126 -6.29 -18.62 -23.68
CA GLY A 126 -6.66 -17.28 -23.20
C GLY A 126 -6.61 -16.22 -24.30
N LEU A 127 -5.57 -16.27 -25.15
CA LEU A 127 -5.42 -15.34 -26.27
C LEU A 127 -6.60 -15.38 -27.24
N GLU A 128 -7.12 -16.58 -27.57
CA GLU A 128 -8.31 -16.72 -28.42
C GLU A 128 -9.56 -16.16 -27.75
N ARG A 129 -9.69 -16.33 -26.44
CA ARG A 129 -10.83 -15.83 -25.65
C ARG A 129 -10.86 -14.30 -25.57
N HIS A 130 -9.69 -13.67 -25.49
CA HIS A 130 -9.56 -12.21 -25.34
C HIS A 130 -9.26 -11.48 -26.67
N ARG A 131 -9.08 -12.20 -27.79
CA ARG A 131 -8.83 -11.66 -29.13
C ARG A 131 -9.83 -10.58 -29.57
N ASN A 132 -11.10 -10.72 -29.20
CA ASN A 132 -12.17 -9.82 -29.62
C ASN A 132 -12.30 -8.56 -28.74
N VAL A 133 -11.65 -8.51 -27.56
CA VAL A 133 -11.66 -7.34 -26.69
C VAL A 133 -10.69 -6.27 -27.20
N ALA A 134 -9.63 -6.67 -27.91
CA ALA A 134 -8.64 -5.76 -28.49
C ALA A 134 -9.06 -5.08 -29.82
N LEU A 135 -10.23 -5.42 -30.38
CA LEU A 135 -10.75 -4.85 -31.63
C LEU A 135 -11.94 -3.88 -31.41
N VAL A 136 -12.16 -3.46 -30.16
CA VAL A 136 -13.16 -2.45 -29.79
C VAL A 136 -12.45 -1.21 -29.24
N GLU A 137 -11.53 -0.66 -30.03
CA GLU A 137 -11.11 0.75 -29.98
C GLU A 137 -10.96 1.28 -31.42
#